data_AF-A0AAW9KJY8-F1
#
_entry.id   AF-A0AAW9KJY8-F1
#
_cell.length_a   1.000
_cell.length_b   1.000
_cell.length_c   1.000
_cell.angle_alpha   90.00
_cell.angle_beta   90.00
_cell.angle_gamma   90.00
#
_symmetry.space_group_name_H-M   'P 1'
#
loop_
_entity.id
_entity.type
_entity.pdbx_description
1 polymer ?
#
loop_
_entity_poly.entity_id
_entity_poly.type
_entity_poly.pdbx_seq_one_letter_code
_entity_poly.pdbx_strand_id
1 'polypeptide(L)'
;MELDLALISLGEGVLLGVYQNNFLCASYTSKSKTSEALVEVFSQLFKDFKNPTLPVIKGVYYAKGPGSFTSLKLTHVFLHTLALIHDFELYSTTGFDFNDNTPILAYANKYFVSKERESLSDFKDLKIAPKDFMLPSFLEKDKFTQLNTPFYILPPI
;
A
#
# COMPACT_ATOMS: atom_id res chain seq x y z
N MET A 1 -19.06 13.62 -6.13
CA MET A 1 -18.09 13.62 -5.00
C MET A 1 -16.86 12.88 -5.49
N GLU A 2 -15.67 13.42 -5.25
CA GLU A 2 -14.41 12.83 -5.71
C GLU A 2 -13.68 12.26 -4.51
N LEU A 3 -13.11 11.06 -4.66
CA LEU A 3 -12.38 10.36 -3.63
C LEU A 3 -11.04 9.88 -4.18
N ASP A 4 -10.06 9.82 -3.28
CA ASP A 4 -8.82 9.09 -3.50
C ASP A 4 -8.77 7.89 -2.56
N LEU A 5 -8.08 6.84 -2.95
CA LEU A 5 -7.85 5.67 -2.12
C LEU A 5 -6.37 5.54 -1.78
N ALA A 6 -6.03 5.11 -0.56
CA ALA A 6 -4.68 4.67 -0.24
C ALA A 6 -4.65 3.19 0.17
N LEU A 7 -3.79 2.38 -0.44
CA LEU A 7 -3.70 0.94 -0.19
C LEU A 7 -2.30 0.54 0.31
N ILE A 8 -2.28 -0.21 1.41
CA ILE A 8 -1.07 -0.82 1.95
C ILE A 8 -1.29 -2.33 2.04
N SER A 9 -0.45 -3.12 1.38
CA SER A 9 -0.52 -4.60 1.36
C SER A 9 0.81 -5.26 1.74
N LEU A 10 1.67 -4.53 2.45
CA LEU A 10 3.04 -4.94 2.80
C LEU A 10 3.18 -5.55 4.21
N GLY A 11 2.18 -5.38 5.08
CA GLY A 11 2.22 -5.85 6.47
C GLY A 11 1.52 -7.18 6.70
N GLU A 12 1.08 -7.43 7.94
CA GLU A 12 0.30 -8.62 8.32
C GLU A 12 -1.12 -8.66 7.70
N GLY A 13 -1.51 -7.60 6.98
CA GLY A 13 -2.82 -7.49 6.35
C GLY A 13 -2.84 -6.42 5.28
N VAL A 14 -4.03 -6.17 4.75
CA VAL A 14 -4.31 -5.11 3.79
C VAL A 14 -5.08 -3.99 4.48
N LEU A 15 -4.60 -2.75 4.31
CA LEU A 15 -5.23 -1.52 4.75
C LEU A 15 -5.66 -0.72 3.53
N LEU A 16 -6.92 -0.29 3.49
CA LEU A 16 -7.48 0.56 2.45
C LEU A 16 -8.11 1.80 3.10
N GLY A 17 -7.52 2.96 2.88
CA GLY A 17 -8.07 4.25 3.32
C GLY A 17 -8.83 4.95 2.20
N VAL A 18 -9.89 5.65 2.56
CA VAL A 18 -10.67 6.54 1.67
C VAL A 18 -10.41 7.97 2.09
N TYR A 19 -10.08 8.81 1.11
CA TYR A 19 -9.67 10.19 1.33
C TYR A 19 -10.56 11.14 0.58
N GLN A 20 -10.96 12.21 1.27
CA GLN A 20 -11.66 13.35 0.70
C GLN A 20 -10.87 14.62 1.03
N ASN A 21 -10.55 15.43 0.02
CA ASN A 21 -9.67 16.59 0.18
C ASN A 21 -8.36 16.24 0.89
N ASN A 22 -7.78 15.08 0.56
CA ASN A 22 -6.58 14.49 1.16
C ASN A 22 -6.70 14.07 2.63
N PHE A 23 -7.84 14.21 3.30
CA PHE A 23 -8.03 13.74 4.67
C PHE A 23 -8.69 12.37 4.69
N LEU A 24 -8.17 11.47 5.55
CA LEU A 24 -8.74 10.15 5.76
C LEU A 24 -10.16 10.28 6.35
N CYS A 25 -11.16 9.73 5.67
CA CYS A 25 -12.55 9.78 6.12
C CYS A 25 -13.16 8.39 6.40
N ALA A 26 -12.62 7.33 5.80
CA ALA A 26 -13.00 5.95 6.10
C ALA A 26 -11.81 5.02 5.89
N SER A 27 -11.86 3.83 6.50
CA SER A 27 -10.82 2.80 6.33
C SER A 27 -11.39 1.40 6.42
N TYR A 28 -10.82 0.49 5.64
CA TYR A 28 -11.12 -0.94 5.61
C TYR A 28 -9.84 -1.73 5.86
N THR A 29 -9.94 -2.80 6.63
CA THR A 29 -8.81 -3.64 7.00
C THR A 29 -9.17 -5.10 6.89
N SER A 30 -8.25 -5.91 6.35
CA SER A 30 -8.35 -7.36 6.38
C SER A 30 -7.01 -7.99 6.77
N LYS A 31 -7.08 -9.04 7.60
CA LYS A 31 -5.94 -9.90 7.98
C LYS A 31 -5.88 -11.21 7.18
N SER A 32 -6.75 -11.37 6.18
CA SER A 32 -6.72 -12.52 5.27
C SER A 32 -5.46 -12.49 4.40
N LYS A 33 -5.20 -13.57 3.67
CA LYS A 33 -4.11 -13.59 2.67
C LYS A 33 -4.34 -12.48 1.64
N THR A 34 -3.27 -11.88 1.11
CA THR A 34 -3.36 -10.71 0.23
C THR A 34 -4.39 -10.83 -0.89
N SER A 35 -4.52 -11.99 -1.55
CA SER A 35 -5.51 -12.23 -2.60
C SER A 35 -6.96 -12.08 -2.12
N GLU A 36 -7.27 -12.62 -0.95
CA GLU A 36 -8.61 -12.56 -0.33
C GLU A 36 -8.85 -11.18 0.26
N ALA A 37 -7.87 -10.65 0.99
CA ALA A 37 -7.93 -9.36 1.66
C ALA A 37 -8.19 -8.20 0.67
N LEU A 38 -7.58 -8.22 -0.52
CA LEU A 38 -7.84 -7.23 -1.57
C LEU A 38 -9.32 -7.25 -2.01
N VAL A 39 -9.88 -8.45 -2.24
CA VAL A 39 -11.28 -8.60 -2.62
C VAL A 39 -12.20 -8.12 -1.50
N GLU A 40 -11.91 -8.49 -0.25
CA GLU A 40 -12.71 -8.11 0.91
C GLU A 40 -12.79 -6.59 1.09
N VAL A 41 -11.65 -5.88 1.11
CA VAL A 41 -11.64 -4.43 1.38
C VAL A 41 -12.30 -3.64 0.24
N PHE A 42 -12.08 -4.02 -1.02
CA PHE A 42 -12.73 -3.36 -2.16
C PHE A 42 -14.22 -3.71 -2.28
N SER A 43 -14.62 -4.94 -1.92
CA SER A 43 -16.04 -5.30 -1.91
C SER A 43 -16.81 -4.51 -0.85
N GLN A 44 -16.21 -4.30 0.33
CA GLN A 44 -16.79 -3.45 1.38
C GLN A 44 -16.87 -1.99 0.92
N LEU A 45 -15.77 -1.44 0.37
CA LEU A 45 -15.76 -0.11 -0.23
C LEU A 45 -16.91 0.09 -1.22
N PHE A 46 -17.01 -0.77 -2.24
CA PHE A 46 -18.03 -0.63 -3.27
C PHE A 46 -19.45 -0.85 -2.72
N LYS A 47 -19.62 -1.65 -1.67
CA LYS A 47 -20.91 -1.83 -1.01
C LYS A 47 -21.35 -0.57 -0.28
N ASP A 48 -20.46 0.10 0.43
CA ASP A 48 -20.78 1.30 1.20
C ASP A 48 -21.07 2.50 0.28
N PHE A 49 -20.46 2.52 -0.90
CA PHE A 49 -20.64 3.60 -1.88
C PHE A 49 -21.74 3.34 -2.94
N LYS A 50 -22.53 2.26 -2.83
CA LYS A 50 -23.59 1.88 -3.80
C LYS A 50 -24.82 2.82 -3.90
N ASN A 51 -24.87 3.93 -3.15
CA ASN A 51 -26.00 4.87 -3.18
C ASN A 51 -25.93 5.81 -4.41
N PRO A 52 -27.04 6.43 -4.88
CA PRO A 52 -27.37 6.65 -6.29
C PRO A 52 -26.42 7.54 -7.12
N THR A 53 -25.40 8.12 -6.49
CA THR A 53 -24.27 8.75 -7.16
C THR A 53 -22.99 8.14 -6.61
N LEU A 54 -22.44 7.16 -7.32
CA LEU A 54 -21.14 6.58 -6.98
C LEU A 54 -20.10 7.70 -6.99
N PRO A 55 -19.30 7.89 -5.92
CA PRO A 55 -18.21 8.83 -5.97
C PRO A 55 -17.22 8.44 -7.06
N VAL A 56 -16.68 9.44 -7.74
CA VAL A 56 -15.64 9.25 -8.73
C VAL A 56 -14.33 9.01 -7.98
N ILE A 57 -13.76 7.82 -8.12
CA ILE A 57 -12.41 7.54 -7.62
C ILE A 57 -11.44 8.16 -8.62
N LYS A 58 -10.69 9.18 -8.20
CA LYS A 58 -9.73 9.86 -9.07
C LYS A 58 -8.40 9.12 -9.16
N GLY A 59 -7.93 8.63 -8.03
CA GLY A 59 -6.64 7.94 -7.98
C GLY A 59 -6.56 6.96 -6.82
N VAL A 60 -5.74 5.94 -7.04
CA VAL A 60 -5.34 4.97 -6.01
C VAL A 60 -3.85 5.09 -5.77
N TYR A 61 -3.50 5.35 -4.52
CA TYR A 61 -2.15 5.61 -4.02
C TYR A 61 -1.70 4.39 -3.23
N TYR A 62 -0.61 3.73 -3.59
CA TYR A 62 -0.26 2.47 -2.94
C TYR A 62 1.23 2.27 -2.71
N ALA A 63 1.55 1.41 -1.75
CA ALA A 63 2.92 1.03 -1.47
C ALA A 63 3.38 -0.04 -2.48
N LYS A 64 4.38 0.27 -3.31
CA LYS A 64 4.95 -0.67 -4.31
C LYS A 64 6.10 -1.53 -3.76
N GLY A 65 6.38 -1.46 -2.47
CA GLY A 65 7.45 -2.20 -1.79
C GLY A 65 8.45 -1.28 -1.06
N PRO A 66 9.49 -1.84 -0.45
CA PRO A 66 9.82 -3.28 -0.44
C PRO A 66 8.88 -4.09 0.48
N GLY A 67 8.82 -5.40 0.28
CA GLY A 67 7.96 -6.30 1.05
C GLY A 67 7.81 -7.68 0.39
N SER A 68 6.80 -8.45 0.81
CA SER A 68 6.50 -9.77 0.26
C SER A 68 6.35 -9.74 -1.27
N PHE A 69 7.18 -10.51 -1.97
CA PHE A 69 7.16 -10.61 -3.43
C PHE A 69 5.78 -11.02 -3.98
N THR A 70 5.11 -11.96 -3.31
CA THR A 70 3.77 -12.42 -3.69
C THR A 70 2.74 -11.31 -3.50
N SER A 71 2.79 -10.58 -2.38
CA SER A 71 1.84 -9.51 -2.10
C SER A 71 2.01 -8.35 -3.09
N LEU A 72 3.25 -7.98 -3.41
CA LEU A 72 3.55 -6.97 -4.43
C LEU A 72 2.97 -7.33 -5.81
N LYS A 73 3.15 -8.57 -6.26
CA LYS A 73 2.60 -9.05 -7.53
C LYS A 73 1.07 -9.01 -7.55
N LEU A 74 0.44 -9.55 -6.51
CA LEU A 74 -1.01 -9.62 -6.43
C LEU A 74 -1.63 -8.22 -6.39
N THR A 75 -1.09 -7.32 -5.57
CA THR A 75 -1.54 -5.93 -5.50
C THR A 75 -1.39 -5.21 -6.83
N HIS A 76 -0.24 -5.36 -7.50
CA HIS A 76 0.00 -4.74 -8.79
C HIS A 76 -1.01 -5.21 -9.85
N VAL A 77 -1.18 -6.51 -10.03
CA VAL A 77 -2.15 -7.05 -11.00
C VAL A 77 -3.57 -6.61 -10.65
N PHE A 78 -3.98 -6.72 -9.39
CA PHE A 78 -5.31 -6.36 -8.94
C PHE A 78 -5.65 -4.88 -9.19
N LEU A 79 -4.77 -3.96 -8.79
CA LEU A 79 -4.98 -2.53 -8.96
C LEU A 79 -4.96 -2.09 -10.42
N HIS A 80 -4.04 -2.63 -11.22
CA HIS A 80 -3.99 -2.33 -12.65
C HIS A 80 -5.22 -2.86 -13.38
N THR A 81 -5.74 -4.04 -13.01
CA THR A 81 -7.01 -4.53 -13.55
C THR A 81 -8.18 -3.63 -13.16
N LEU A 82 -8.27 -3.19 -11.92
CA LEU A 82 -9.34 -2.26 -11.49
C LEU A 82 -9.24 -0.89 -12.18
N ALA A 83 -8.03 -0.35 -12.35
CA ALA A 83 -7.80 0.91 -13.04
C ALA A 83 -8.30 0.84 -14.49
N LEU A 84 -8.10 -0.27 -15.19
CA LEU A 84 -8.64 -0.49 -16.54
C LEU A 84 -10.17 -0.57 -16.58
N ILE A 85 -10.81 -1.07 -15.52
CA ILE A 85 -12.27 -1.22 -15.45
C ILE A 85 -12.95 0.09 -15.08
N HIS A 86 -12.35 0.87 -14.17
CA HIS A 86 -12.95 2.04 -13.54
C HIS A 86 -12.33 3.38 -13.94
N ASP A 87 -11.30 3.37 -14.80
CA ASP A 87 -10.66 4.55 -15.38
C ASP A 87 -10.11 5.55 -14.34
N PHE A 88 -9.41 5.03 -13.32
CA PHE A 88 -8.71 5.84 -12.33
C PHE A 88 -7.19 5.74 -12.49
N GLU A 89 -6.50 6.78 -12.02
CA GLU A 89 -5.05 6.85 -12.07
C GLU A 89 -4.38 6.07 -10.93
N LEU A 90 -3.20 5.50 -11.20
CA LEU A 90 -2.40 4.80 -10.21
C LEU A 90 -1.16 5.59 -9.84
N TYR A 91 -0.94 5.75 -8.55
CA TYR A 91 0.25 6.39 -8.00
C TYR A 91 0.86 5.48 -6.94
N SER A 92 2.18 5.42 -6.89
CA SER A 92 2.88 4.59 -5.92
C SER A 92 4.09 5.25 -5.29
N THR A 93 4.36 4.81 -4.07
CA THR A 93 5.56 5.15 -3.31
C THR A 93 6.06 3.91 -2.55
N THR A 94 7.11 4.07 -1.75
CA THR A 94 7.66 2.97 -0.96
C THR A 94 6.86 2.72 0.33
N GLY A 95 6.97 1.52 0.89
CA GLY A 95 6.38 1.20 2.19
C GLY A 95 6.86 2.11 3.33
N PHE A 96 8.04 2.74 3.16
CA PHE A 96 8.61 3.63 4.17
C PHE A 96 7.77 4.88 4.43
N ASP A 97 6.99 5.32 3.44
CA ASP A 97 6.06 6.45 3.58
C ASP A 97 4.84 6.12 4.44
N PHE A 98 4.66 4.84 4.79
CA PHE A 98 3.52 4.34 5.57
C PHE A 98 3.92 3.78 6.95
N ASN A 99 5.19 3.84 7.35
CA ASN A 99 5.67 3.27 8.62
C ASN A 99 6.65 4.19 9.39
N ASP A 100 6.54 5.50 9.20
CA ASP A 100 7.47 6.52 9.73
C ASP A 100 8.94 6.29 9.31
N ASN A 101 9.17 5.75 8.11
CA ASN A 101 10.50 5.48 7.58
C ASN A 101 11.35 4.56 8.49
N THR A 102 10.69 3.61 9.18
CA THR A 102 11.34 2.60 10.02
C THR A 102 11.66 1.33 9.23
N PRO A 103 12.51 0.42 9.74
CA PRO A 103 12.87 -0.80 9.03
C PRO A 103 11.65 -1.66 8.68
N ILE A 104 11.62 -2.22 7.46
CA ILE A 104 10.54 -3.10 6.99
C ILE A 104 11.07 -4.53 6.96
N LEU A 105 10.33 -5.47 7.54
CA LEU A 105 10.72 -6.89 7.54
C LEU A 105 10.84 -7.43 6.10
N ALA A 106 11.97 -8.08 5.82
CA ALA A 106 12.22 -8.75 4.54
C ALA A 106 11.96 -10.26 4.66
N TYR A 107 12.88 -10.98 5.29
CA TYR A 107 12.77 -12.41 5.56
C TYR A 107 13.63 -12.78 6.78
N ALA A 108 13.19 -13.79 7.53
CA ALA A 108 13.82 -14.17 8.80
C ALA A 108 14.02 -12.95 9.72
N ASN A 109 15.27 -12.61 10.06
CA ASN A 109 15.60 -11.45 10.88
C ASN A 109 16.25 -10.30 10.07
N LYS A 110 16.03 -10.27 8.76
CA LYS A 110 16.55 -9.24 7.86
C LYS A 110 15.49 -8.19 7.54
N TYR A 111 15.94 -6.94 7.42
CA TYR A 111 15.09 -5.78 7.24
C TYR A 111 15.60 -4.88 6.13
N PHE A 112 14.67 -4.29 5.38
CA PHE A 112 14.94 -3.19 4.46
C PHE A 112 15.06 -1.88 5.23
N VAL A 113 16.06 -1.06 4.91
CA VAL A 113 16.27 0.26 5.50
C VAL A 113 16.34 1.31 4.38
N SER A 114 15.52 2.37 4.49
CA SER A 114 15.30 3.37 3.43
C SER A 114 16.56 4.05 2.88
N LYS A 115 17.52 4.39 3.74
CA LYS A 115 18.80 5.01 3.34
C LYS A 115 19.70 4.07 2.54
N GLU A 116 19.46 2.77 2.70
CA GLU A 116 20.28 1.71 2.15
C GLU A 116 19.70 1.15 0.85
N ARG A 117 18.46 1.54 0.47
CA ARG A 117 17.61 1.26 -0.72
C ARG A 117 17.62 -0.18 -1.28
N GLU A 118 18.74 -0.86 -1.28
CA GLU A 118 19.01 -2.17 -1.86
C GLU A 118 19.76 -3.12 -0.89
N SER A 119 20.30 -2.65 0.24
CA SER A 119 20.90 -3.53 1.27
C SER A 119 19.94 -3.91 2.40
N LEU A 120 20.14 -5.13 2.90
CA LEU A 120 19.43 -5.70 4.04
C LEU A 120 20.26 -5.54 5.30
N SER A 121 19.63 -5.09 6.38
CA SER A 121 20.23 -5.04 7.72
C SER A 121 19.71 -6.19 8.59
N ASP A 122 20.57 -6.78 9.41
CA ASP A 122 20.13 -7.74 10.43
C ASP A 122 19.45 -7.02 11.60
N PHE A 123 18.51 -7.68 12.28
CA PHE A 123 17.76 -7.12 13.42
C PHE A 123 18.66 -6.49 14.50
N LYS A 124 19.78 -7.14 14.81
CA LYS A 124 20.75 -6.69 15.83
C LYS A 124 21.43 -5.36 15.49
N ASP A 125 21.46 -5.00 14.20
CA ASP A 125 22.15 -3.81 13.68
C ASP A 125 21.16 -2.65 13.45
N LEU A 126 19.87 -2.85 13.75
CA LEU A 126 18.85 -1.82 13.62
C LEU A 126 19.03 -0.73 14.67
N LYS A 127 19.11 0.52 14.21
CA LYS A 127 19.17 1.71 15.06
C LYS A 127 17.81 2.14 15.61
N ILE A 128 16.73 1.72 14.95
CA ILE A 128 15.35 2.07 15.26
C ILE A 128 14.51 0.79 15.11
N ALA A 129 13.58 0.57 16.03
CA ALA A 129 12.67 -0.57 15.96
C ALA A 129 11.72 -0.47 14.74
N PRO A 130 11.36 -1.59 14.11
CA PRO A 130 10.34 -1.59 13.07
C PRO A 130 8.99 -1.17 13.64
N LYS A 131 8.23 -0.40 12.87
CA LYS A 131 6.83 -0.05 13.18
C LYS A 131 5.87 -0.69 12.19
N ASP A 132 4.65 -0.90 12.65
CA ASP A 132 3.55 -1.31 11.79
C ASP A 132 3.21 -0.24 10.77
N PHE A 133 2.65 -0.68 9.64
CA PHE A 133 2.14 0.23 8.63
C PHE A 133 0.85 0.89 9.11
N MET A 134 0.70 2.18 8.79
CA MET A 134 -0.47 2.97 9.13
C MET A 134 -0.96 3.77 7.93
N LEU A 135 -2.28 3.94 7.83
CA LEU A 135 -2.88 4.90 6.90
C LEU A 135 -2.61 6.31 7.42
N PRO A 136 -2.04 7.22 6.62
CA PRO A 136 -1.80 8.59 7.06
C PRO A 136 -3.13 9.33 7.24
N SER A 137 -3.22 10.22 8.22
CA SER A 137 -4.41 11.08 8.37
C SER A 137 -4.55 12.09 7.22
N PHE A 138 -3.42 12.46 6.60
CA PHE A 138 -3.33 13.34 5.44
C PHE A 138 -2.51 12.70 4.32
N LEU A 139 -3.08 12.60 3.12
CA LEU A 139 -2.44 12.01 1.95
C LEU A 139 -1.55 13.04 1.23
N GLU A 140 -0.25 13.00 1.50
CA GLU A 140 0.79 13.79 0.84
C GLU A 140 1.08 13.25 -0.57
N LYS A 141 0.27 13.69 -1.55
CA LYS A 141 0.29 13.16 -2.93
C LYS A 141 1.63 13.38 -3.66
N ASP A 142 2.39 14.39 -3.27
CA ASP A 142 3.71 14.73 -3.80
C ASP A 142 4.79 13.66 -3.52
N LYS A 143 4.55 12.80 -2.53
CA LYS A 143 5.42 11.63 -2.26
C LYS A 143 5.24 10.50 -3.27
N PHE A 144 4.20 10.55 -4.10
CA PHE A 144 3.86 9.47 -5.02
C PHE A 144 4.20 9.81 -6.47
N THR A 145 4.44 8.77 -7.26
CA THR A 145 4.75 8.89 -8.70
C THR A 145 3.91 7.88 -9.49
N GLN A 146 3.78 8.08 -10.81
CA GLN A 146 3.16 7.08 -11.70
C GLN A 146 4.13 5.93 -12.10
N LEU A 147 5.33 5.87 -11.51
CA LEU A 147 6.28 4.78 -11.71
C LEU A 147 5.86 3.56 -10.88
N ASN A 148 4.85 2.86 -11.36
CA ASN A 148 4.09 1.82 -10.65
C ASN A 148 4.69 0.41 -10.73
N THR A 149 5.89 0.27 -11.30
CA THR A 149 6.59 -1.01 -11.32
C THR A 149 6.89 -1.47 -9.89
N PRO A 150 6.52 -2.70 -9.50
CA PRO A 150 6.76 -3.17 -8.15
C PRO A 150 8.25 -3.15 -7.80
N PHE A 151 8.57 -2.67 -6.60
CA PHE A 151 9.93 -2.59 -6.11
C PHE A 151 10.35 -3.91 -5.46
N TYR A 152 10.78 -4.83 -6.32
CA TYR A 152 11.27 -6.14 -5.89
C TYR A 152 12.71 -6.04 -5.39
N ILE A 153 12.94 -6.54 -4.18
CA ILE A 153 14.28 -6.86 -3.71
C ILE A 153 14.32 -8.37 -3.51
N LEU A 154 15.07 -9.06 -4.37
CA LEU A 154 15.21 -10.51 -4.34
C LEU A 154 16.36 -10.88 -3.39
N PRO A 155 16.25 -11.99 -2.64
CA PRO A 155 17.39 -12.49 -1.88
C PRO A 155 18.53 -12.86 -2.85
N PRO A 156 19.80 -12.73 -2.42
CA PRO A 156 20.93 -13.24 -3.19
C PRO A 156 20.77 -14.74 -3.42
N ILE A 157 21.05 -15.19 -4.65
CA ILE A 157 21.01 -16.59 -5.10
C ILE A 157 22.19 -17.37 -4.52
#